data_AF-I6MEZ6-F1
#
_entry.id   AF-I6MEZ6-F1
#
_cell.length_a   1.000
_cell.length_b   1.000
_cell.length_c   1.000
_cell.angle_alpha   90.00
_cell.angle_beta   90.00
_cell.angle_gamma   90.00
#
_symmetry.space_group_name_H-M   'P 1'
#
loop_
_entity.id
_entity.type
_entity.pdbx_description
1 polymer ?
#
loop_
_entity_poly.entity_id
_entity_poly.type
_entity_poly.pdbx_seq_one_letter_code
_entity_poly.pdbx_strand_id
1 'polypeptide(L)'
;MRRSNKKSFDWYGTKQQFSIRKYHFGAASVLLGVSLVLGAGAQVVKADETVASSEPTIASSVAPASTEAVAEEAEKTNAENTSAVATTSTEVEKAKAVLEQVTSESPLLAGLGQKELAKTEDATLAKAIEDAQTKLAAAKAILADSEATVEQVEAQVAAVKVANEALGNELQKYTVDGLLTAALDTVAPDTTASTLKVGDGEGTLLDSTTTATPSMAEPNGAAIAPHTLRTQDGIKATSEPNWYTFESYDLYSYNKNMASSTYKGAEVDAYIRYSLDNDSSTTAVLAELVSRTTGDVLEKYTIEPGESVTFSHPTKVNANNSNITVTYDTSLASANTPGALKFSANDDVYSTIIVPAYQINTTRYVTESGKVLATYGLQTIAGQVVTPSSVRVFTGYDYVATTTKAVQGPYPKGTVYLAGTVQKDTVQYKVIREIVEND
;
A
#
# COMPACT_ATOMS: atom_id res chain seq x y z
N MET A 1 -49.64 38.86 -25.99
CA MET A 1 -48.22 38.79 -26.44
C MET A 1 -47.34 38.45 -25.25
N ARG A 2 -46.79 37.23 -25.17
CA ARG A 2 -45.73 36.87 -24.21
C ARG A 2 -44.39 37.03 -24.92
N ARG A 3 -43.51 37.91 -24.43
CA ARG A 3 -42.10 37.96 -24.86
C ARG A 3 -41.27 37.17 -23.85
N SER A 4 -40.68 36.08 -24.32
CA SER A 4 -39.71 35.26 -23.60
C SER A 4 -38.36 35.98 -23.53
N ASN A 5 -37.86 36.25 -22.33
CA ASN A 5 -36.46 36.65 -22.14
C ASN A 5 -35.56 35.42 -22.33
N LYS A 6 -34.77 35.42 -23.40
CA LYS A 6 -33.71 34.43 -23.63
C LYS A 6 -32.57 34.72 -22.65
N LYS A 7 -32.28 33.79 -21.74
CA LYS A 7 -31.00 33.78 -21.02
C LYS A 7 -29.92 33.39 -22.04
N SER A 8 -29.05 34.34 -22.38
CA SER A 8 -27.86 34.09 -23.20
C SER A 8 -26.89 33.22 -22.42
N PHE A 9 -26.49 32.11 -23.03
CA PHE A 9 -25.43 31.23 -22.52
C PHE A 9 -24.09 31.95 -22.68
N ASP A 10 -23.36 32.14 -21.58
CA ASP A 10 -22.05 32.79 -21.58
C ASP A 10 -20.99 31.80 -22.08
N TRP A 11 -20.51 32.02 -23.30
CA TRP A 11 -19.52 31.17 -23.97
C TRP A 11 -18.11 31.30 -23.36
N TYR A 12 -17.81 32.38 -22.63
CA TYR A 12 -16.44 32.70 -22.19
C TYR A 12 -16.16 32.38 -20.71
N GLY A 13 -17.16 31.88 -19.97
CA GLY A 13 -17.01 31.46 -18.57
C GLY A 13 -16.52 30.03 -18.35
N THR A 14 -16.51 29.19 -19.38
CA THR A 14 -16.06 27.79 -19.27
C THR A 14 -14.56 27.73 -19.48
N LYS A 15 -13.78 28.02 -18.43
CA LYS A 15 -12.38 27.57 -18.40
C LYS A 15 -12.41 26.04 -18.43
N GLN A 16 -12.28 25.46 -19.63
CA GLN A 16 -11.86 24.07 -19.77
C GLN A 16 -10.51 23.95 -19.07
N GLN A 17 -10.53 23.47 -17.83
CA GLN A 17 -9.34 22.95 -17.20
C GLN A 17 -9.07 21.62 -17.91
N PHE A 18 -8.27 21.66 -18.97
CA PHE A 18 -7.62 20.46 -19.45
C PHE A 18 -6.73 19.96 -18.32
N SER A 19 -7.21 18.96 -17.58
CA SER A 19 -6.33 18.12 -16.80
C SER A 19 -5.57 17.25 -17.80
N ILE A 20 -4.43 17.74 -18.27
CA ILE A 20 -3.40 16.84 -18.77
C ILE A 20 -2.88 16.13 -17.53
N ARG A 21 -3.48 14.98 -17.20
CA ARG A 21 -2.87 14.07 -16.24
C ARG A 21 -1.54 13.65 -16.85
N LYS A 22 -0.43 13.96 -16.18
CA LYS A 22 0.83 13.26 -16.45
C LYS A 22 0.58 11.80 -16.08
N TYR A 23 0.49 10.93 -17.08
CA TYR A 23 0.50 9.50 -16.85
C TYR A 23 1.89 9.13 -16.33
N HIS A 24 2.00 8.86 -15.05
CA HIS A 24 3.10 8.05 -14.54
C HIS A 24 2.71 6.60 -14.81
N PHE A 25 3.31 5.98 -15.82
CA PHE A 25 3.23 4.53 -15.99
C PHE A 25 3.97 3.90 -14.81
N GLY A 26 3.25 3.58 -13.74
CA GLY A 26 3.79 2.86 -12.59
C GLY A 26 4.16 1.43 -12.98
N ALA A 27 4.99 0.77 -12.16
CA ALA A 27 5.51 -0.58 -12.39
C ALA A 27 4.43 -1.68 -12.57
N ALA A 28 3.15 -1.38 -12.30
CA ALA A 28 2.01 -2.24 -12.64
C ALA A 28 1.64 -2.20 -14.14
N SER A 29 1.79 -1.04 -14.81
CA SER A 29 1.50 -0.86 -16.25
C SER A 29 2.52 -1.56 -17.15
N VAL A 30 3.72 -1.73 -16.62
CA VAL A 30 4.87 -2.45 -17.16
C VAL A 30 4.57 -3.94 -17.39
N LEU A 31 3.92 -4.61 -16.42
CA LEU A 31 3.55 -6.02 -16.52
C LEU A 31 2.33 -6.27 -17.43
N LEU A 32 1.47 -5.27 -17.63
CA LEU A 32 0.43 -5.32 -18.66
C LEU A 32 1.03 -5.31 -20.07
N GLY A 33 2.16 -4.62 -20.30
CA GLY A 33 2.88 -4.65 -21.58
C GLY A 33 3.49 -6.03 -21.90
N VAL A 34 4.03 -6.71 -20.89
CA VAL A 34 4.56 -8.08 -21.03
C VAL A 34 3.42 -9.09 -21.19
N SER A 35 2.34 -8.98 -20.42
CA SER A 35 1.22 -9.94 -20.47
C SER A 35 0.35 -9.80 -21.74
N LEU A 36 0.18 -8.58 -22.29
CA LEU A 36 -0.69 -8.33 -23.45
C LEU A 36 -0.06 -8.82 -24.79
N VAL A 37 1.28 -8.80 -24.91
CA VAL A 37 1.99 -9.40 -26.06
C VAL A 37 2.02 -10.94 -25.96
N LEU A 38 1.78 -11.50 -24.77
CA LEU A 38 1.81 -12.95 -24.51
C LEU A 38 0.44 -13.64 -24.56
N GLY A 39 -0.66 -12.91 -24.79
CA GLY A 39 -2.03 -13.46 -24.83
C GLY A 39 -2.60 -13.78 -26.22
N ALA A 40 -1.98 -13.30 -27.29
CA ALA A 40 -2.35 -13.65 -28.67
C ALA A 40 -1.25 -14.55 -29.25
N GLY A 41 -1.58 -15.82 -29.46
CA GLY A 41 -0.63 -16.91 -29.59
C GLY A 41 0.50 -16.71 -30.62
N ALA A 42 1.74 -16.88 -30.14
CA ALA A 42 2.83 -17.39 -30.98
C ALA A 42 2.66 -18.91 -31.14
N GLN A 43 1.62 -19.30 -31.88
CA GLN A 43 1.63 -20.58 -32.56
C GLN A 43 2.75 -20.51 -33.60
N VAL A 44 3.83 -21.25 -33.36
CA VAL A 44 4.83 -21.51 -34.39
C VAL A 44 4.14 -22.34 -35.48
N VAL A 45 3.66 -21.67 -36.53
CA VAL A 45 3.20 -22.32 -37.76
C VAL A 45 4.04 -21.78 -38.90
N LYS A 46 5.02 -22.58 -39.32
CA LYS A 46 5.54 -22.52 -40.68
C LYS A 46 4.37 -22.77 -41.63
N ALA A 47 4.10 -21.83 -42.52
CA ALA A 47 3.26 -22.06 -43.68
C ALA A 47 4.07 -21.64 -44.92
N ASP A 48 4.51 -22.66 -45.66
CA ASP A 48 4.91 -22.58 -47.06
C ASP A 48 3.65 -22.29 -47.89
N GLU A 49 3.79 -21.54 -48.98
CA GLU A 49 2.67 -21.04 -49.80
C GLU A 49 1.77 -22.16 -50.34
N THR A 50 0.45 -21.91 -50.40
CA THR A 50 -0.33 -22.11 -51.63
C THR A 50 -1.75 -21.53 -51.52
N VAL A 51 -2.15 -20.90 -52.61
CA VAL A 51 -3.35 -20.10 -52.91
C VAL A 51 -4.65 -20.91 -52.87
N ALA A 52 -5.73 -20.35 -52.32
CA ALA A 52 -7.05 -20.27 -52.98
C ALA A 52 -8.13 -19.53 -52.15
N SER A 53 -8.54 -18.39 -52.72
CA SER A 53 -9.84 -17.69 -52.62
C SER A 53 -11.02 -18.43 -51.99
N SER A 54 -11.77 -17.75 -51.12
CA SER A 54 -13.17 -17.31 -51.37
C SER A 54 -13.75 -16.58 -50.14
N GLU A 55 -13.92 -15.26 -50.29
CA GLU A 55 -14.93 -14.46 -49.57
C GLU A 55 -16.32 -14.69 -50.21
N PRO A 56 -17.47 -14.43 -49.55
CA PRO A 56 -17.96 -13.06 -49.26
C PRO A 56 -18.47 -12.87 -47.81
N THR A 57 -18.20 -11.75 -47.13
CA THR A 57 -18.98 -10.47 -47.05
C THR A 57 -20.47 -10.66 -46.67
N ILE A 58 -21.09 -9.94 -45.73
CA ILE A 58 -21.41 -8.49 -45.63
C ILE A 58 -21.85 -8.27 -44.15
N ALA A 59 -21.32 -7.37 -43.32
CA ALA A 59 -21.10 -5.92 -43.39
C ALA A 59 -22.32 -5.05 -42.97
N SER A 60 -21.99 -3.92 -42.32
CA SER A 60 -22.60 -2.57 -42.43
C SER A 60 -22.81 -1.95 -41.04
N SER A 61 -21.96 -1.03 -40.55
CA SER A 61 -21.62 0.36 -40.97
C SER A 61 -22.19 1.33 -39.90
N VAL A 62 -21.62 2.50 -39.59
CA VAL A 62 -21.42 3.68 -40.46
C VAL A 62 -20.32 4.59 -39.87
N ALA A 63 -19.38 5.02 -40.73
CA ALA A 63 -18.56 6.25 -40.66
C ALA A 63 -19.12 7.26 -41.69
N PRO A 64 -18.49 8.37 -42.12
CA PRO A 64 -17.57 9.38 -41.55
C PRO A 64 -18.04 10.84 -41.88
N ALA A 65 -17.22 11.87 -41.63
CA ALA A 65 -17.29 13.15 -42.37
C ALA A 65 -15.90 13.83 -42.50
N SER A 66 -15.51 14.08 -43.77
CA SER A 66 -14.42 14.92 -44.30
C SER A 66 -14.56 16.41 -43.90
N THR A 67 -13.67 17.37 -44.19
CA THR A 67 -12.93 17.78 -45.44
C THR A 67 -11.93 18.89 -44.99
N GLU A 68 -10.85 19.33 -45.66
CA GLU A 68 -10.51 19.65 -47.06
C GLU A 68 -9.01 20.06 -47.06
N ALA A 69 -8.11 19.42 -47.84
CA ALA A 69 -7.56 19.85 -49.15
C ALA A 69 -6.42 20.91 -49.05
N VAL A 70 -5.37 21.01 -49.88
CA VAL A 70 -5.16 20.78 -51.33
C VAL A 70 -3.63 20.67 -51.62
N ALA A 71 -3.26 19.70 -52.48
CA ALA A 71 -2.31 19.62 -53.63
C ALA A 71 -0.91 20.31 -53.61
N GLU A 72 0.11 20.00 -54.44
CA GLU A 72 0.32 19.31 -55.75
C GLU A 72 1.69 18.57 -55.67
N GLU A 73 1.91 17.34 -56.16
CA GLU A 73 2.06 16.79 -57.53
C GLU A 73 3.45 16.98 -58.19
N ALA A 74 3.87 15.90 -58.89
CA ALA A 74 5.01 15.68 -59.81
C ALA A 74 6.36 15.25 -59.20
N GLU A 75 7.16 14.34 -59.75
CA GLU A 75 7.03 13.28 -60.76
C GLU A 75 8.30 12.41 -60.61
N LYS A 76 8.19 11.13 -60.98
CA LYS A 76 9.22 10.06 -61.10
C LYS A 76 10.69 10.49 -61.21
N THR A 77 11.60 9.79 -60.51
CA THR A 77 12.61 8.90 -61.13
C THR A 77 13.50 8.20 -60.09
N ASN A 78 13.49 6.87 -60.17
CA ASN A 78 14.52 5.88 -59.80
C ASN A 78 15.62 6.26 -58.78
N ALA A 79 15.51 5.75 -57.55
CA ALA A 79 16.62 5.52 -56.64
C ALA A 79 16.31 4.29 -55.77
N GLU A 80 16.32 3.13 -56.43
CA GLU A 80 16.34 1.80 -55.82
C GLU A 80 17.64 1.63 -55.01
N ASN A 81 17.68 2.16 -53.78
CA ASN A 81 18.55 1.71 -52.66
C ASN A 81 18.36 2.49 -51.33
N THR A 82 17.48 3.49 -51.26
CA THR A 82 17.22 4.26 -50.02
C THR A 82 15.94 3.85 -49.30
N SER A 83 15.01 3.15 -49.97
CA SER A 83 13.74 2.71 -49.36
C SER A 83 13.94 1.57 -48.35
N ALA A 84 14.87 0.63 -48.62
CA ALA A 84 15.15 -0.49 -47.72
C ALA A 84 15.85 -0.03 -46.43
N VAL A 85 16.81 0.89 -46.55
CA VAL A 85 17.57 1.47 -45.41
C VAL A 85 16.66 2.34 -44.53
N ALA A 86 15.71 3.06 -45.13
CA ALA A 86 14.71 3.82 -44.38
C ALA A 86 13.75 2.90 -43.61
N THR A 87 13.23 1.83 -44.24
CA THR A 87 12.38 0.84 -43.55
C THR A 87 13.11 0.10 -42.44
N THR A 88 14.36 -0.33 -42.65
CA THR A 88 15.17 -1.00 -41.62
C THR A 88 15.53 -0.06 -40.48
N SER A 89 15.86 1.21 -40.77
CA SER A 89 16.13 2.22 -39.72
C SER A 89 14.90 2.46 -38.83
N THR A 90 13.70 2.53 -39.43
CA THR A 90 12.45 2.69 -38.66
C THR A 90 12.11 1.45 -37.82
N GLU A 91 12.56 0.27 -38.23
CA GLU A 91 12.31 -1.01 -37.56
C GLU A 91 13.30 -1.24 -36.41
N VAL A 92 14.58 -0.88 -36.59
CA VAL A 92 15.59 -0.86 -35.53
C VAL A 92 15.19 0.12 -34.41
N GLU A 93 14.71 1.32 -34.73
CA GLU A 93 14.28 2.28 -33.71
C GLU A 93 13.07 1.78 -32.89
N LYS A 94 12.11 1.09 -33.53
CA LYS A 94 11.00 0.45 -32.82
C LYS A 94 11.48 -0.67 -31.90
N ALA A 95 12.39 -1.51 -32.37
CA ALA A 95 12.98 -2.57 -31.55
C ALA A 95 13.76 -2.00 -30.37
N LYS A 96 14.50 -0.88 -30.57
CA LYS A 96 15.22 -0.19 -29.50
C LYS A 96 14.27 0.43 -28.48
N ALA A 97 13.14 1.00 -28.88
CA ALA A 97 12.13 1.50 -27.95
C ALA A 97 11.57 0.38 -27.05
N VAL A 98 11.36 -0.82 -27.59
CA VAL A 98 10.96 -1.99 -26.78
C VAL A 98 12.10 -2.44 -25.86
N LEU A 99 13.35 -2.42 -26.31
CA LEU A 99 14.50 -2.76 -25.47
C LEU A 99 14.72 -1.73 -24.35
N GLU A 100 14.52 -0.43 -24.60
CA GLU A 100 14.52 0.63 -23.58
C GLU A 100 13.45 0.39 -22.53
N GLN A 101 12.24 0.02 -22.97
CA GLN A 101 11.16 -0.32 -22.06
C GLN A 101 11.57 -1.49 -21.15
N VAL A 102 11.96 -2.64 -21.70
CA VAL A 102 12.30 -3.84 -20.91
C VAL A 102 13.52 -3.61 -20.01
N THR A 103 14.51 -2.82 -20.45
CA THR A 103 15.70 -2.48 -19.65
C THR A 103 15.42 -1.49 -18.52
N SER A 104 14.38 -0.66 -18.63
CA SER A 104 13.96 0.23 -17.54
C SER A 104 13.32 -0.51 -16.36
N GLU A 105 12.76 -1.69 -16.63
CA GLU A 105 11.97 -2.49 -15.68
C GLU A 105 12.83 -3.52 -14.92
N SER A 106 13.84 -4.07 -15.60
CA SER A 106 14.75 -5.10 -15.06
C SER A 106 15.47 -4.72 -13.75
N PRO A 107 15.94 -3.48 -13.53
CA PRO A 107 16.62 -3.10 -12.28
C PRO A 107 15.73 -3.23 -11.04
N LEU A 108 14.42 -3.00 -11.16
CA LEU A 108 13.48 -3.10 -10.04
C LEU A 108 13.38 -4.55 -9.58
N LEU A 109 13.27 -5.48 -10.53
CA LEU A 109 13.20 -6.90 -10.25
C LEU A 109 14.52 -7.45 -9.67
N ALA A 110 15.67 -6.99 -10.19
CA ALA A 110 16.98 -7.33 -9.65
C ALA A 110 17.20 -6.80 -8.22
N GLY A 111 16.68 -5.60 -7.91
CA GLY A 111 16.71 -5.03 -6.56
C GLY A 111 15.90 -5.85 -5.55
N LEU A 112 14.74 -6.37 -5.97
CA LEU A 112 13.94 -7.31 -5.17
C LEU A 112 14.67 -8.61 -4.89
N GLY A 113 15.26 -9.19 -5.94
CA GLY A 113 16.11 -10.36 -5.83
C GLY A 113 17.16 -10.21 -4.73
N GLN A 114 17.90 -9.10 -4.76
CA GLN A 114 18.96 -8.84 -3.78
C GLN A 114 18.43 -8.67 -2.35
N LYS A 115 17.27 -8.01 -2.18
CA LYS A 115 16.63 -7.83 -0.87
C LYS A 115 16.18 -9.16 -0.26
N GLU A 116 15.64 -10.07 -1.07
CA GLU A 116 15.29 -11.41 -0.61
C GLU A 116 16.52 -12.27 -0.37
N LEU A 117 17.53 -12.22 -1.24
CA LEU A 117 18.81 -12.92 -1.05
C LEU A 117 19.53 -12.50 0.24
N ALA A 118 19.33 -11.27 0.74
CA ALA A 118 19.87 -10.85 2.04
C ALA A 118 19.21 -11.57 3.23
N LYS A 119 18.04 -12.20 3.03
CA LYS A 119 17.29 -12.95 4.05
C LYS A 119 17.41 -14.47 3.89
N THR A 120 17.93 -14.95 2.76
CA THR A 120 18.00 -16.37 2.41
C THR A 120 19.33 -16.71 1.71
N GLU A 121 19.98 -17.82 2.06
CA GLU A 121 21.21 -18.28 1.38
C GLU A 121 20.91 -19.10 0.10
N ASP A 122 19.96 -18.65 -0.72
CA ASP A 122 19.55 -19.38 -1.93
C ASP A 122 20.47 -19.14 -3.13
N ALA A 123 21.28 -20.14 -3.45
CA ALA A 123 22.19 -20.15 -4.59
C ALA A 123 21.48 -20.11 -5.97
N THR A 124 20.21 -20.52 -6.07
CA THR A 124 19.42 -20.46 -7.31
C THR A 124 18.89 -19.05 -7.57
N LEU A 125 18.40 -18.37 -6.53
CA LEU A 125 18.04 -16.95 -6.57
C LEU A 125 19.25 -16.07 -6.91
N ALA A 126 20.41 -16.32 -6.29
CA ALA A 126 21.65 -15.59 -6.58
C ALA A 126 22.05 -15.66 -8.06
N LYS A 127 21.95 -16.86 -8.68
CA LYS A 127 22.24 -17.06 -10.11
C LYS A 127 21.25 -16.34 -11.02
N ALA A 128 19.95 -16.35 -10.68
CA ALA A 128 18.93 -15.67 -11.48
C ALA A 128 19.12 -14.14 -11.46
N ILE A 129 19.56 -13.57 -10.32
CA ILE A 129 19.92 -12.15 -10.21
C ILE A 129 21.12 -11.82 -11.09
N GLU A 130 22.18 -12.63 -11.03
CA GLU A 130 23.40 -12.45 -11.83
C GLU A 130 23.11 -12.51 -13.33
N ASP A 131 22.29 -13.46 -13.78
CA ASP A 131 21.89 -13.57 -15.18
C ASP A 131 21.08 -12.34 -15.63
N ALA A 132 20.06 -11.92 -14.86
CA ALA A 132 19.28 -10.72 -15.16
C ALA A 132 20.15 -9.45 -15.25
N GLN A 133 21.10 -9.27 -14.34
CA GLN A 133 22.05 -8.16 -14.37
C GLN A 133 23.00 -8.23 -15.58
N THR A 134 23.46 -9.42 -15.94
CA THR A 134 24.32 -9.66 -17.10
C THR A 134 23.59 -9.33 -18.41
N LYS A 135 22.34 -9.80 -18.56
CA LYS A 135 21.52 -9.49 -19.75
C LYS A 135 21.16 -8.02 -19.83
N LEU A 136 20.88 -7.38 -18.69
CA LEU A 136 20.65 -5.94 -18.62
C LEU A 136 21.88 -5.13 -19.08
N ALA A 137 23.09 -5.53 -18.67
CA ALA A 137 24.32 -4.87 -19.09
C ALA A 137 24.55 -5.03 -20.60
N ALA A 138 24.31 -6.24 -21.14
CA ALA A 138 24.41 -6.50 -22.58
C ALA A 138 23.37 -5.71 -23.39
N ALA A 139 22.14 -5.58 -22.90
CA ALA A 139 21.10 -4.79 -23.52
C ALA A 139 21.43 -3.28 -23.54
N LYS A 140 22.01 -2.74 -22.46
CA LYS A 140 22.49 -1.34 -22.43
C LYS A 140 23.59 -1.08 -23.45
N ALA A 141 24.48 -2.05 -23.68
CA ALA A 141 25.51 -1.95 -24.72
C ALA A 141 24.90 -1.92 -26.13
N ILE A 142 23.87 -2.74 -26.40
CA ILE A 142 23.16 -2.75 -27.69
C ILE A 142 22.33 -1.47 -27.91
N LEU A 143 21.74 -0.89 -26.86
CA LEU A 143 21.05 0.40 -26.97
C LEU A 143 21.99 1.54 -27.38
N ALA A 144 23.23 1.52 -26.85
CA ALA A 144 24.25 2.52 -27.14
C ALA A 144 24.94 2.33 -28.51
N ASP A 145 24.76 1.18 -29.16
CA ASP A 145 25.36 0.87 -30.46
C ASP A 145 24.51 1.43 -31.61
N SER A 146 25.04 2.43 -32.32
CA SER A 146 24.37 3.05 -33.47
C SER A 146 24.26 2.15 -34.70
N GLU A 147 25.04 1.06 -34.78
CA GLU A 147 25.07 0.11 -35.89
C GLU A 147 24.32 -1.21 -35.59
N ALA A 148 23.69 -1.32 -34.42
CA ALA A 148 22.94 -2.52 -34.04
C ALA A 148 21.84 -2.88 -35.04
N THR A 149 21.79 -4.14 -35.47
CA THR A 149 20.75 -4.65 -36.37
C THR A 149 19.46 -4.97 -35.62
N VAL A 150 18.33 -5.08 -36.33
CA VAL A 150 17.02 -5.44 -35.74
C VAL A 150 17.14 -6.75 -34.98
N GLU A 151 17.79 -7.76 -35.59
CA GLU A 151 17.94 -9.09 -35.01
C GLU A 151 18.76 -9.07 -33.73
N GLN A 152 19.78 -8.20 -33.64
CA GLN A 152 20.59 -8.04 -32.43
C GLN A 152 19.79 -7.38 -31.30
N VAL A 153 18.97 -6.38 -31.62
CA VAL A 153 18.12 -5.70 -30.64
C VAL A 153 17.01 -6.63 -30.15
N GLU A 154 16.32 -7.33 -31.05
CA GLU A 154 15.27 -8.30 -30.70
C GLU A 154 15.81 -9.49 -29.91
N ALA A 155 17.00 -10.00 -30.24
CA ALA A 155 17.65 -11.03 -29.46
C ALA A 155 17.91 -10.58 -28.02
N GLN A 156 18.27 -9.30 -27.79
CA GLN A 156 18.42 -8.77 -26.44
C GLN A 156 17.08 -8.51 -25.74
N VAL A 157 16.05 -8.07 -26.46
CA VAL A 157 14.69 -7.99 -25.88
C VAL A 157 14.28 -9.36 -25.35
N ALA A 158 14.46 -10.42 -26.15
CA ALA A 158 14.15 -11.78 -25.75
C ALA A 158 15.02 -12.25 -24.57
N ALA A 159 16.33 -11.99 -24.60
CA ALA A 159 17.24 -12.40 -23.54
C ALA A 159 16.94 -11.73 -22.19
N VAL A 160 16.64 -10.44 -22.18
CA VAL A 160 16.29 -9.72 -20.95
C VAL A 160 14.92 -10.19 -20.43
N LYS A 161 13.95 -10.44 -21.32
CA LYS A 161 12.65 -11.01 -20.92
C LYS A 161 12.80 -12.37 -20.25
N VAL A 162 13.54 -13.29 -20.86
CA VAL A 162 13.77 -14.64 -20.31
C VAL A 162 14.47 -14.58 -18.95
N ALA A 163 15.48 -13.72 -18.80
CA ALA A 163 16.19 -13.58 -17.53
C ALA A 163 15.28 -12.97 -16.43
N ASN A 164 14.44 -12.00 -16.78
CA ASN A 164 13.47 -11.43 -15.86
C ASN A 164 12.37 -12.43 -15.49
N GLU A 165 11.91 -13.27 -16.43
CA GLU A 165 10.96 -14.35 -16.15
C GLU A 165 11.55 -15.37 -15.17
N ALA A 166 12.80 -15.79 -15.39
CA ALA A 166 13.49 -16.71 -14.50
C ALA A 166 13.64 -16.13 -13.08
N LEU A 167 14.06 -14.87 -12.97
CA LEU A 167 14.18 -14.17 -11.69
C LEU A 167 12.82 -13.98 -11.00
N GLY A 168 11.78 -13.65 -11.76
CA GLY A 168 10.41 -13.55 -11.23
C GLY A 168 9.90 -14.89 -10.69
N ASN A 169 10.17 -16.00 -11.36
CA ASN A 169 9.80 -17.35 -10.91
C ASN A 169 10.55 -17.77 -9.64
N GLU A 170 11.83 -17.43 -9.52
CA GLU A 170 12.59 -17.68 -8.29
C GLU A 170 12.05 -16.86 -7.12
N LEU A 171 11.75 -15.59 -7.34
CA LEU A 171 11.19 -14.72 -6.31
C LEU A 171 9.78 -15.13 -5.85
N GLN A 172 8.97 -15.79 -6.68
CA GLN A 172 7.66 -16.32 -6.26
C GLN A 172 7.78 -17.30 -5.08
N LYS A 173 8.89 -18.04 -4.95
CA LYS A 173 9.13 -18.98 -3.85
C LYS A 173 9.23 -18.29 -2.48
N TYR A 174 9.60 -17.02 -2.48
CA TYR A 174 9.85 -16.20 -1.28
C TYR A 174 8.68 -15.29 -0.92
N THR A 175 7.67 -15.27 -1.77
CA THR A 175 6.44 -14.51 -1.55
C THR A 175 5.44 -15.39 -0.82
N VAL A 176 4.74 -14.83 0.18
CA VAL A 176 3.65 -15.55 0.85
C VAL A 176 2.56 -15.78 -0.21
N ASP A 177 2.39 -17.05 -0.59
CA ASP A 177 1.43 -17.57 -1.59
C ASP A 177 1.77 -17.25 -3.07
N GLY A 178 3.04 -17.10 -3.48
CA GLY A 178 3.42 -17.06 -4.91
C GLY A 178 3.15 -15.73 -5.64
N LEU A 179 2.97 -14.62 -4.93
CA LEU A 179 2.74 -13.28 -5.49
C LEU A 179 3.95 -12.34 -5.40
N LEU A 180 4.57 -12.05 -6.53
CA LEU A 180 5.67 -11.09 -6.68
C LEU A 180 5.26 -9.62 -6.43
N THR A 181 3.97 -9.30 -6.54
CA THR A 181 3.44 -7.94 -6.50
C THR A 181 3.58 -7.27 -5.13
N ALA A 182 3.49 -8.04 -4.03
CA ALA A 182 3.67 -7.52 -2.68
C ALA A 182 5.14 -7.14 -2.39
N ALA A 183 6.08 -7.74 -3.11
CA ALA A 183 7.50 -7.43 -2.94
C ALA A 183 7.85 -6.13 -3.69
N LEU A 184 7.31 -5.88 -4.90
CA LEU A 184 7.51 -4.64 -5.67
C LEU A 184 7.02 -3.37 -4.96
N ASP A 185 5.98 -3.46 -4.13
CA ASP A 185 5.53 -2.34 -3.26
C ASP A 185 6.58 -1.95 -2.21
N THR A 186 7.53 -2.85 -1.90
CA THR A 186 8.61 -2.60 -0.93
C THR A 186 9.97 -2.29 -1.58
N VAL A 187 10.02 -2.16 -2.91
CA VAL A 187 11.21 -1.73 -3.68
C VAL A 187 10.98 -0.41 -4.42
N ALA A 188 9.90 0.31 -4.07
CA ALA A 188 10.08 1.73 -3.86
C ALA A 188 11.24 1.91 -2.85
N PRO A 189 12.19 2.84 -3.07
CA PRO A 189 13.13 3.18 -2.01
C PRO A 189 12.32 3.42 -0.75
N ASP A 190 12.77 2.84 0.36
CA ASP A 190 12.37 3.20 1.70
C ASP A 190 11.87 4.66 1.71
N THR A 191 10.59 4.91 2.02
CA THR A 191 9.82 6.19 1.92
C THR A 191 8.92 6.47 0.69
N THR A 192 7.94 5.62 0.40
CA THR A 192 6.60 6.17 0.09
C THR A 192 5.58 5.57 1.03
N ALA A 193 5.27 6.33 2.07
CA ALA A 193 4.04 6.13 2.83
C ALA A 193 2.90 5.87 1.84
N SER A 194 2.11 4.83 2.10
CA SER A 194 0.76 4.74 1.59
C SER A 194 0.13 6.14 1.68
N THR A 195 -0.27 6.71 0.54
CA THR A 195 -0.99 8.00 0.56
C THR A 195 -2.41 7.82 1.11
N LEU A 196 -2.86 6.57 1.28
CA LEU A 196 -4.13 6.25 1.88
C LEU A 196 -4.10 6.70 3.34
N LYS A 197 -5.13 7.44 3.74
CA LYS A 197 -5.35 7.73 5.15
C LYS A 197 -6.00 6.52 5.81
N VAL A 198 -5.86 6.39 7.13
CA VAL A 198 -6.56 5.35 7.89
C VAL A 198 -8.06 5.41 7.60
N GLY A 199 -8.61 4.29 7.13
CA GLY A 199 -10.00 4.13 6.68
C GLY A 199 -10.16 4.20 5.16
N ASP A 200 -9.19 4.75 4.42
CA ASP A 200 -9.19 4.73 2.96
C ASP A 200 -8.75 3.36 2.44
N GLY A 201 -9.24 3.01 1.25
CA GLY A 201 -8.85 1.79 0.57
C GLY A 201 -8.72 1.97 -0.93
N GLU A 202 -7.92 1.10 -1.53
CA GLU A 202 -7.64 1.09 -2.95
C GLU A 202 -7.72 -0.35 -3.47
N GLY A 203 -8.41 -0.52 -4.59
CA GLY A 203 -8.49 -1.81 -5.26
C GLY A 203 -7.81 -1.82 -6.60
N THR A 204 -7.15 -2.93 -6.90
CA THR A 204 -6.46 -3.19 -8.15
C THR A 204 -7.07 -4.42 -8.81
N LEU A 205 -7.43 -4.31 -10.08
CA LEU A 205 -7.74 -5.45 -10.92
C LEU A 205 -6.43 -5.94 -11.56
N LEU A 206 -6.00 -7.16 -11.23
CA LEU A 206 -4.75 -7.72 -11.74
C LEU A 206 -4.97 -8.50 -13.04
N ASP A 207 -6.13 -9.13 -13.20
CA ASP A 207 -6.51 -9.83 -14.43
C ASP A 207 -7.35 -8.93 -15.33
N SER A 208 -6.74 -8.36 -16.37
CA SER A 208 -7.40 -7.49 -17.35
C SER A 208 -8.32 -8.24 -18.33
N THR A 209 -8.30 -9.58 -18.32
CA THR A 209 -9.21 -10.40 -19.14
C THR A 209 -10.61 -10.53 -18.51
N THR A 210 -10.77 -10.09 -17.26
CA THR A 210 -12.05 -10.06 -16.56
C THR A 210 -12.42 -8.64 -16.15
N THR A 211 -13.62 -8.48 -15.60
CA THR A 211 -14.12 -7.23 -15.05
C THR A 211 -14.73 -7.51 -13.68
N ALA A 212 -14.52 -6.62 -12.72
CA ALA A 212 -15.09 -6.73 -11.38
C ALA A 212 -16.35 -5.87 -11.25
N THR A 213 -17.43 -6.44 -10.71
CA THR A 213 -18.66 -5.73 -10.36
C THR A 213 -19.05 -6.00 -8.91
N PRO A 214 -19.17 -4.97 -8.05
CA PRO A 214 -18.84 -3.55 -8.29
C PRO A 214 -17.36 -3.33 -8.65
N SER A 215 -17.02 -2.16 -9.18
CA SER A 215 -15.66 -1.81 -9.60
C SER A 215 -14.66 -1.91 -8.45
N MET A 216 -13.42 -2.35 -8.72
CA MET A 216 -12.35 -2.39 -7.71
C MET A 216 -12.02 -1.02 -7.11
N ALA A 217 -12.40 0.08 -7.77
CA ALA A 217 -12.27 1.43 -7.21
C ALA A 217 -13.19 1.69 -6.00
N GLU A 218 -14.26 0.90 -5.83
CA GLU A 218 -15.20 1.05 -4.72
C GLU A 218 -14.79 0.18 -3.53
N PRO A 219 -15.07 0.57 -2.26
CA PRO A 219 -14.80 -0.27 -1.10
C PRO A 219 -15.62 -1.55 -1.02
N ASN A 220 -16.82 -1.56 -1.60
CA ASN A 220 -17.77 -2.68 -1.54
C ASN A 220 -17.96 -3.21 -0.11
N GLY A 221 -18.24 -2.31 0.84
CA GLY A 221 -18.43 -2.63 2.25
C GLY A 221 -17.16 -2.72 3.10
N ALA A 222 -15.97 -2.57 2.51
CA ALA A 222 -14.74 -2.46 3.29
C ALA A 222 -14.80 -1.23 4.22
N ALA A 223 -14.52 -1.45 5.50
CA ALA A 223 -14.61 -0.40 6.52
C ALA A 223 -13.75 -0.73 7.74
N ILE A 224 -13.45 0.30 8.53
CA ILE A 224 -12.86 0.15 9.87
C ILE A 224 -13.89 0.54 10.93
N ALA A 225 -13.77 -0.06 12.09
CA ALA A 225 -14.42 0.39 13.32
C ALA A 225 -13.36 0.81 14.35
N PRO A 226 -13.72 1.70 15.30
CA PRO A 226 -12.81 2.14 16.34
C PRO A 226 -12.21 0.96 17.12
N HIS A 227 -11.01 1.17 17.70
CA HIS A 227 -10.47 0.21 18.66
C HIS A 227 -11.44 0.00 19.82
N THR A 228 -11.51 -1.24 20.29
CA THR A 228 -12.23 -1.53 21.52
C THR A 228 -11.39 -1.04 22.69
N LEU A 229 -11.72 0.14 23.21
CA LEU A 229 -11.05 0.71 24.38
C LEU A 229 -11.37 -0.08 25.63
N ARG A 230 -10.44 -0.09 26.60
CA ARG A 230 -10.63 -0.73 27.90
C ARG A 230 -11.92 -0.19 28.55
N THR A 231 -12.93 -1.04 28.64
CA THR A 231 -14.28 -0.71 29.13
C THR A 231 -14.28 -0.51 30.65
N GLN A 232 -13.79 0.64 31.10
CA GLN A 232 -14.27 1.24 32.35
C GLN A 232 -15.33 2.28 31.99
N ASP A 233 -16.44 2.29 32.73
CA ASP A 233 -17.53 3.26 32.53
C ASP A 233 -16.99 4.68 32.37
N GLY A 234 -17.39 5.36 31.29
CA GLY A 234 -17.09 6.77 31.05
C GLY A 234 -15.90 7.10 30.15
N ILE A 235 -15.08 6.12 29.74
CA ILE A 235 -13.96 6.38 28.81
C ILE A 235 -14.49 6.58 27.39
N LYS A 236 -14.09 7.68 26.75
CA LYS A 236 -14.45 8.01 25.36
C LYS A 236 -13.22 8.21 24.50
N ALA A 237 -13.32 7.75 23.24
CA ALA A 237 -12.36 8.08 22.19
C ALA A 237 -12.28 9.60 21.98
N THR A 238 -11.19 10.03 21.36
CA THR A 238 -10.96 11.43 21.04
C THR A 238 -12.03 11.97 20.09
N SER A 239 -12.39 13.23 20.31
CA SER A 239 -13.23 14.00 19.39
C SER A 239 -12.40 14.82 18.41
N GLU A 240 -11.07 14.79 18.52
CA GLU A 240 -10.19 15.46 17.57
C GLU A 240 -10.34 14.79 16.19
N PRO A 241 -10.62 15.56 15.13
CA PRO A 241 -10.83 15.00 13.80
C PRO A 241 -9.56 14.32 13.32
N ASN A 242 -9.72 13.21 12.58
CA ASN A 242 -8.64 12.40 12.02
C ASN A 242 -7.80 11.60 13.02
N TRP A 243 -8.06 11.69 14.32
CA TRP A 243 -7.35 10.90 15.32
C TRP A 243 -8.14 9.66 15.74
N TYR A 244 -7.46 8.52 15.81
CA TYR A 244 -8.01 7.24 16.19
C TYR A 244 -7.44 6.81 17.54
N THR A 245 -8.26 6.87 18.60
CA THR A 245 -7.86 6.41 19.93
C THR A 245 -7.67 4.90 19.94
N PHE A 246 -6.49 4.46 20.33
CA PHE A 246 -6.13 3.05 20.36
C PHE A 246 -5.99 2.49 21.78
N GLU A 247 -5.71 3.33 22.79
CA GLU A 247 -5.60 2.88 24.18
C GLU A 247 -5.89 4.02 25.18
N SER A 248 -6.18 3.64 26.43
CA SER A 248 -6.34 4.55 27.56
C SER A 248 -5.82 3.94 28.87
N TYR A 249 -5.44 4.79 29.81
CA TYR A 249 -4.99 4.39 31.14
C TYR A 249 -5.66 5.22 32.24
N ASP A 250 -6.25 4.53 33.22
CA ASP A 250 -6.85 5.16 34.39
C ASP A 250 -5.79 5.56 35.43
N LEU A 251 -5.95 6.71 36.09
CA LEU A 251 -4.96 7.19 37.07
C LEU A 251 -5.03 6.49 38.44
N TYR A 252 -5.62 5.30 38.58
CA TYR A 252 -5.84 4.68 39.89
C TYR A 252 -4.54 4.47 40.68
N SER A 253 -3.53 3.84 40.06
CA SER A 253 -2.24 3.57 40.71
C SER A 253 -1.49 4.86 41.04
N TYR A 254 -1.55 5.84 40.14
CA TYR A 254 -1.00 7.18 40.35
C TYR A 254 -1.66 7.87 41.55
N ASN A 255 -3.00 7.90 41.60
CA ASN A 255 -3.76 8.52 42.68
C ASN A 255 -3.48 7.87 44.03
N LYS A 256 -3.34 6.53 44.07
CA LYS A 256 -2.94 5.82 45.29
C LYS A 256 -1.56 6.22 45.80
N ASN A 257 -0.60 6.37 44.89
CA ASN A 257 0.74 6.82 45.26
C ASN A 257 0.70 8.27 45.75
N MET A 258 -0.01 9.16 45.04
CA MET A 258 -0.10 10.56 45.44
C MET A 258 -0.77 10.73 46.81
N ALA A 259 -1.82 9.96 47.11
CA ALA A 259 -2.49 9.98 48.41
C ALA A 259 -1.68 9.36 49.57
N SER A 260 -0.49 8.80 49.31
CA SER A 260 0.35 8.22 50.35
C SER A 260 0.86 9.27 51.34
N SER A 261 1.28 8.81 52.52
CA SER A 261 1.90 9.69 53.54
C SER A 261 3.21 10.34 53.07
N THR A 262 3.83 9.82 52.02
CA THR A 262 5.07 10.35 51.42
C THR A 262 4.77 11.60 50.62
N TYR A 263 3.84 11.50 49.66
CA TYR A 263 3.54 12.60 48.74
C TYR A 263 2.47 13.54 49.29
N LYS A 264 1.46 13.05 50.03
CA LYS A 264 0.37 13.87 50.61
C LYS A 264 -0.34 14.74 49.56
N GLY A 265 -0.49 14.18 48.37
CA GLY A 265 -1.25 14.72 47.26
C GLY A 265 -2.75 14.47 47.38
N ALA A 266 -3.46 14.69 46.28
CA ALA A 266 -4.89 14.44 46.16
C ALA A 266 -5.20 13.69 44.86
N GLU A 267 -6.36 13.02 44.84
CA GLU A 267 -6.86 12.32 43.68
C GLU A 267 -7.06 13.26 42.48
N VAL A 268 -6.57 12.83 41.32
CA VAL A 268 -6.86 13.47 40.02
C VAL A 268 -7.93 12.64 39.33
N ASP A 269 -9.14 13.20 39.21
CA ASP A 269 -10.28 12.54 38.55
C ASP A 269 -10.16 12.59 37.01
N ALA A 270 -9.17 11.87 36.49
CA ALA A 270 -8.85 11.85 35.08
C ALA A 270 -8.35 10.47 34.61
N TYR A 271 -8.30 10.32 33.29
CA TYR A 271 -7.61 9.24 32.59
C TYR A 271 -6.78 9.83 31.46
N ILE A 272 -5.75 9.12 31.01
CA ILE A 272 -5.00 9.46 29.80
C ILE A 272 -5.47 8.58 28.65
N ARG A 273 -5.62 9.14 27.46
CA ARG A 273 -5.88 8.38 26.23
C ARG A 273 -4.86 8.72 25.16
N TYR A 274 -4.62 7.75 24.28
CA TYR A 274 -3.63 7.81 23.22
C TYR A 274 -4.28 7.55 21.88
N SER A 275 -3.98 8.40 20.92
CA SER A 275 -4.53 8.33 19.57
C SER A 275 -3.43 8.46 18.52
N LEU A 276 -3.63 7.82 17.37
CA LEU A 276 -2.80 7.99 16.18
C LEU A 276 -3.55 8.81 15.12
N ASP A 277 -2.81 9.57 14.32
CA ASP A 277 -3.35 10.34 13.22
C ASP A 277 -3.85 9.40 12.10
N ASN A 278 -4.62 9.93 11.14
CA ASN A 278 -5.00 9.17 9.95
C ASN A 278 -3.85 9.09 8.94
N ASP A 279 -2.83 9.91 9.08
CA ASP A 279 -1.63 9.91 8.27
C ASP A 279 -0.63 8.83 8.71
N SER A 280 -0.60 7.72 7.98
CA SER A 280 0.33 6.62 8.21
C SER A 280 1.81 6.94 7.92
N SER A 281 2.12 8.12 7.38
CA SER A 281 3.52 8.56 7.21
C SER A 281 4.17 8.99 8.53
N THR A 282 3.36 9.24 9.57
CA THR A 282 3.82 9.64 10.89
C THR A 282 3.36 8.62 11.92
N THR A 283 4.11 8.48 13.02
CA THR A 283 3.69 7.67 14.17
C THR A 283 3.54 8.51 15.42
N ALA A 284 3.41 9.83 15.24
CA ALA A 284 3.17 10.78 16.32
C ALA A 284 1.89 10.40 17.08
N VAL A 285 1.95 10.49 18.40
CA VAL A 285 0.83 10.13 19.27
C VAL A 285 0.23 11.38 19.88
N LEU A 286 -1.08 11.54 19.75
CA LEU A 286 -1.85 12.48 20.56
C LEU A 286 -2.13 11.84 21.91
N ALA A 287 -1.57 12.42 22.96
CA ALA A 287 -1.84 12.07 24.35
C ALA A 287 -2.74 13.15 24.99
N GLU A 288 -3.85 12.73 25.56
CA GLU A 288 -4.84 13.63 26.19
C GLU A 288 -5.12 13.19 27.61
N LEU A 289 -4.99 14.11 28.57
CA LEU A 289 -5.50 13.94 29.92
C LEU A 289 -6.94 14.43 29.97
N VAL A 290 -7.88 13.55 30.31
CA VAL A 290 -9.31 13.79 30.19
C VAL A 290 -9.99 13.60 31.53
N SER A 291 -10.85 14.55 31.93
CA SER A 291 -11.66 14.42 33.14
C SER A 291 -12.62 13.23 33.02
N ARG A 292 -12.71 12.39 34.06
CA ARG A 292 -13.71 11.31 34.10
C ARG A 292 -15.12 11.86 34.32
N THR A 293 -15.25 12.91 35.14
CA THR A 293 -16.54 13.53 35.46
C THR A 293 -17.13 14.30 34.28
N THR A 294 -16.37 15.20 33.65
CA THR A 294 -16.92 16.07 32.60
C THR A 294 -16.68 15.53 31.18
N GLY A 295 -15.65 14.71 30.98
CA GLY A 295 -15.19 14.29 29.66
C GLY A 295 -14.34 15.36 28.93
N ASP A 296 -14.04 16.48 29.59
CA ASP A 296 -13.23 17.55 29.00
C ASP A 296 -11.75 17.17 28.94
N VAL A 297 -11.09 17.62 27.87
CA VAL A 297 -9.63 17.53 27.75
C VAL A 297 -9.00 18.59 28.64
N LEU A 298 -8.32 18.14 29.70
CA LEU A 298 -7.68 18.98 30.70
C LEU A 298 -6.32 19.51 30.23
N GLU A 299 -5.60 18.70 29.48
CA GLU A 299 -4.28 18.99 28.91
C GLU A 299 -4.00 17.98 27.78
N LYS A 300 -3.32 18.39 26.71
CA LYS A 300 -3.01 17.51 25.57
C LYS A 300 -1.67 17.86 24.93
N TYR A 301 -1.03 16.85 24.36
CA TYR A 301 0.22 16.98 23.64
C TYR A 301 0.29 15.99 22.48
N THR A 302 0.99 16.39 21.42
CA THR A 302 1.46 15.46 20.39
C THR A 302 2.90 15.06 20.73
N ILE A 303 3.19 13.76 20.71
CA ILE A 303 4.47 13.19 21.10
C ILE A 303 5.07 12.49 19.90
N GLU A 304 6.24 12.96 19.46
CA GLU A 304 7.01 12.32 18.39
C GLU A 304 7.84 11.13 18.93
N PRO A 305 8.22 10.16 18.09
CA PRO A 305 9.09 9.07 18.49
C PRO A 305 10.39 9.56 19.15
N GLY A 306 10.68 9.08 20.36
CA GLY A 306 11.86 9.47 21.15
C GLY A 306 11.64 10.67 22.06
N GLU A 307 10.53 11.41 21.91
CA GLU A 307 10.24 12.60 22.71
C GLU A 307 9.55 12.25 24.04
N SER A 308 9.54 13.24 24.94
CA SER A 308 8.79 13.18 26.19
C SER A 308 8.02 14.47 26.41
N VAL A 309 6.81 14.33 26.95
CA VAL A 309 5.96 15.47 27.31
C VAL A 309 5.55 15.37 28.78
N THR A 310 5.28 16.51 29.40
CA THR A 310 4.92 16.60 30.82
C THR A 310 3.55 17.23 30.98
N PHE A 311 2.63 16.49 31.59
CA PHE A 311 1.33 16.97 32.02
C PHE A 311 1.43 17.58 33.41
N SER A 312 1.16 18.88 33.48
CA SER A 312 1.25 19.70 34.68
C SER A 312 -0.07 19.77 35.46
N HIS A 313 -1.20 19.39 34.86
CA HIS A 313 -2.52 19.46 35.49
C HIS A 313 -2.59 18.85 36.90
N PRO A 314 -1.96 17.70 37.21
CA PRO A 314 -2.02 17.13 38.56
C PRO A 314 -1.59 18.10 39.67
N THR A 315 -0.55 18.92 39.44
CA THR A 315 -0.08 19.91 40.42
C THR A 315 -1.08 21.05 40.65
N LYS A 316 -1.96 21.31 39.68
CA LYS A 316 -3.05 22.30 39.81
C LYS A 316 -4.17 21.77 40.70
N VAL A 317 -4.37 20.45 40.74
CA VAL A 317 -5.32 19.79 41.66
C VAL A 317 -4.79 19.84 43.08
N ASN A 318 -3.50 19.52 43.27
CA ASN A 318 -2.80 19.65 44.55
C ASN A 318 -1.31 19.88 44.30
N ALA A 319 -0.72 20.89 44.93
CA ALA A 319 0.69 21.25 44.73
C ALA A 319 1.69 20.13 45.09
N ASN A 320 1.29 19.15 45.90
CA ASN A 320 2.10 17.99 46.25
C ASN A 320 1.96 16.81 45.27
N ASN A 321 1.00 16.87 44.33
CA ASN A 321 0.93 15.88 43.26
C ASN A 321 2.14 16.06 42.34
N SER A 322 2.59 14.96 41.76
CA SER A 322 3.71 14.99 40.82
C SER A 322 3.22 15.13 39.39
N ASN A 323 3.99 15.85 38.57
CA ASN A 323 3.70 15.90 37.15
C ASN A 323 3.76 14.50 36.53
N ILE A 324 2.92 14.28 35.52
CA ILE A 324 2.90 13.04 34.75
C ILE A 324 3.79 13.26 33.52
N THR A 325 4.77 12.38 33.33
CA THR A 325 5.60 12.37 32.12
C THR A 325 5.17 11.21 31.23
N VAL A 326 4.97 11.49 29.95
CA VAL A 326 4.79 10.45 28.93
C VAL A 326 5.97 10.49 27.98
N THR A 327 6.71 9.40 27.93
CA THR A 327 7.85 9.22 27.02
C THR A 327 7.48 8.26 25.91
N TYR A 328 7.73 8.64 24.66
CA TYR A 328 7.65 7.73 23.53
C TYR A 328 9.00 7.03 23.35
N ASP A 329 9.11 5.84 23.93
CA ASP A 329 10.29 5.01 23.88
C ASP A 329 10.34 4.17 22.59
N THR A 330 11.38 4.40 21.78
CA THR A 330 11.64 3.68 20.52
C THR A 330 12.55 2.46 20.70
N SER A 331 13.05 2.18 21.90
CA SER A 331 13.91 1.00 22.15
C SER A 331 13.20 -0.33 21.94
N LEU A 332 11.85 -0.33 21.94
CA LEU A 332 11.01 -1.48 21.64
C LEU A 332 10.48 -1.50 20.20
N ALA A 333 10.96 -0.59 19.33
CA ALA A 333 10.54 -0.52 17.94
C ALA A 333 10.92 -1.81 17.19
N SER A 334 10.00 -2.28 16.36
CA SER A 334 10.15 -3.44 15.48
C SER A 334 9.28 -3.28 14.23
N ALA A 335 9.29 -4.25 13.32
CA ALA A 335 8.40 -4.25 12.16
C ALA A 335 6.90 -4.18 12.54
N ASN A 336 6.53 -4.64 13.75
CA ASN A 336 5.13 -4.74 14.18
C ASN A 336 4.72 -3.62 15.15
N THR A 337 5.65 -2.78 15.59
CA THR A 337 5.36 -1.66 16.49
C THR A 337 6.39 -0.53 16.31
N PRO A 338 5.95 0.74 16.20
CA PRO A 338 6.85 1.90 16.25
C PRO A 338 7.58 2.10 17.58
N GLY A 339 7.08 1.51 18.68
CA GLY A 339 7.65 1.67 20.02
C GLY A 339 6.60 1.56 21.13
N ALA A 340 6.84 2.22 22.25
CA ALA A 340 5.96 2.21 23.41
C ALA A 340 5.85 3.57 24.10
N LEU A 341 4.70 3.86 24.66
CA LEU A 341 4.45 5.01 25.53
C LEU A 341 4.64 4.59 26.97
N LYS A 342 5.56 5.24 27.66
CA LYS A 342 5.81 5.08 29.10
C LYS A 342 5.20 6.25 29.84
N PHE A 343 4.21 5.96 30.66
CA PHE A 343 3.69 6.90 31.65
C PHE A 343 4.48 6.73 32.95
N SER A 344 5.18 7.77 33.37
CA SER A 344 5.87 7.86 34.66
C SER A 344 5.51 9.09 35.50
N ALA A 345 5.76 9.01 36.81
CA ALA A 345 5.79 10.16 37.72
C ALA A 345 6.69 9.82 38.94
N ASN A 346 7.54 10.76 39.38
CA ASN A 346 8.56 10.53 40.43
C ASN A 346 9.45 9.31 40.19
N ASP A 347 9.94 9.14 38.97
CA ASP A 347 10.78 8.00 38.55
C ASP A 347 10.06 6.63 38.53
N ASP A 348 8.84 6.52 39.06
CA ASP A 348 8.00 5.34 38.95
C ASP A 348 7.31 5.27 37.58
N VAL A 349 7.32 4.09 36.95
CA VAL A 349 6.58 3.81 35.71
C VAL A 349 5.23 3.18 36.07
N TYR A 350 4.14 3.84 35.68
CA TYR A 350 2.76 3.42 35.95
C TYR A 350 2.20 2.53 34.83
N SER A 351 2.59 2.80 33.58
CA SER A 351 2.22 1.96 32.44
C SER A 351 3.22 2.04 31.30
N THR A 352 3.32 0.94 30.57
CA THR A 352 3.97 0.86 29.26
C THR A 352 2.93 0.35 28.26
N ILE A 353 2.63 1.14 27.24
CA ILE A 353 1.63 0.83 26.22
C ILE A 353 2.32 0.76 24.86
N ILE A 354 2.15 -0.33 24.14
CA ILE A 354 2.70 -0.47 22.78
C ILE A 354 1.92 0.43 21.82
N VAL A 355 2.64 1.20 21.02
CA VAL A 355 2.04 1.98 19.92
C VAL A 355 1.73 1.01 18.79
N PRO A 356 0.48 0.93 18.30
CA PRO A 356 0.15 0.03 17.19
C PRO A 356 0.76 0.53 15.89
N ALA A 357 1.21 -0.40 15.04
CA ALA A 357 1.66 -0.06 13.69
C ALA A 357 0.49 0.21 12.75
N TYR A 358 0.72 1.06 11.75
CA TYR A 358 -0.16 1.15 10.59
C TYR A 358 0.05 -0.07 9.69
N GLN A 359 -1.03 -0.55 9.07
CA GLN A 359 -0.99 -1.71 8.17
C GLN A 359 -2.05 -1.64 7.08
N ILE A 360 -1.78 -2.32 5.95
CA ILE A 360 -2.75 -2.52 4.88
C ILE A 360 -3.42 -3.88 5.06
N ASN A 361 -4.71 -3.88 5.41
CA ASN A 361 -5.53 -5.09 5.38
C ASN A 361 -5.97 -5.37 3.94
N THR A 362 -5.55 -6.52 3.40
CA THR A 362 -5.77 -6.84 1.98
C THR A 362 -6.83 -7.92 1.81
N THR A 363 -7.92 -7.59 1.12
CA THR A 363 -8.84 -8.58 0.56
C THR A 363 -8.29 -9.08 -0.77
N ARG A 364 -8.17 -10.40 -0.94
CA ARG A 364 -7.73 -11.01 -2.20
C ARG A 364 -8.88 -11.75 -2.86
N TYR A 365 -9.05 -11.58 -4.17
CA TYR A 365 -9.98 -12.35 -4.99
C TYR A 365 -9.17 -13.37 -5.78
N VAL A 366 -9.34 -14.65 -5.48
CA VAL A 366 -8.49 -15.74 -5.98
C VAL A 366 -9.32 -16.83 -6.64
N THR A 367 -8.79 -17.43 -7.70
CA THR A 367 -9.33 -18.67 -8.27
C THR A 367 -8.95 -19.86 -7.39
N GLU A 368 -9.61 -21.00 -7.57
CA GLU A 368 -9.27 -22.25 -6.88
C GLU A 368 -7.85 -22.73 -7.21
N SER A 369 -7.32 -22.39 -8.39
CA SER A 369 -5.94 -22.67 -8.79
C SER A 369 -4.91 -21.72 -8.15
N GLY A 370 -5.35 -20.75 -7.34
CA GLY A 370 -4.50 -19.78 -6.66
C GLY A 370 -4.18 -18.52 -7.46
N LYS A 371 -4.73 -18.35 -8.67
CA LYS A 371 -4.54 -17.13 -9.47
C LYS A 371 -5.28 -15.97 -8.80
N VAL A 372 -4.57 -14.90 -8.45
CA VAL A 372 -5.20 -13.67 -7.94
C VAL A 372 -5.77 -12.87 -9.10
N LEU A 373 -7.08 -12.61 -9.06
CA LEU A 373 -7.80 -11.79 -10.03
C LEU A 373 -7.72 -10.30 -9.67
N ALA A 374 -7.83 -9.99 -8.39
CA ALA A 374 -7.86 -8.64 -7.87
C ALA A 374 -7.47 -8.57 -6.39
N THR A 375 -7.12 -7.37 -5.92
CA THR A 375 -6.87 -7.06 -4.51
C THR A 375 -7.60 -5.79 -4.10
N TYR A 376 -8.01 -5.70 -2.84
CA TYR A 376 -8.48 -4.46 -2.23
C TYR A 376 -7.75 -4.24 -0.91
N GLY A 377 -6.87 -3.24 -0.86
CA GLY A 377 -6.13 -2.84 0.32
C GLY A 377 -6.88 -1.77 1.10
N LEU A 378 -6.95 -1.92 2.42
CA LEU A 378 -7.55 -0.94 3.33
C LEU A 378 -6.50 -0.50 4.34
N GLN A 379 -6.23 0.80 4.44
CA GLN A 379 -5.30 1.37 5.41
C GLN A 379 -5.93 1.37 6.80
N THR A 380 -5.24 0.76 7.76
CA THR A 380 -5.74 0.54 9.12
C THR A 380 -4.64 0.74 10.16
N ILE A 381 -5.04 0.77 11.43
CA ILE A 381 -4.14 0.67 12.58
C ILE A 381 -4.29 -0.73 13.19
N ALA A 382 -3.18 -1.36 13.58
CA ALA A 382 -3.19 -2.65 14.23
C ALA A 382 -4.13 -2.68 15.46
N GLY A 383 -4.95 -3.73 15.56
CA GLY A 383 -5.96 -3.87 16.61
C GLY A 383 -7.31 -3.20 16.33
N GLN A 384 -7.48 -2.49 15.20
CA GLN A 384 -8.80 -2.05 14.76
C GLN A 384 -9.66 -3.24 14.33
N VAL A 385 -10.96 -3.11 14.52
CA VAL A 385 -11.94 -4.02 13.92
C VAL A 385 -12.08 -3.66 12.45
N VAL A 386 -11.91 -4.64 11.57
CA VAL A 386 -11.87 -4.43 10.12
C VAL A 386 -12.95 -5.26 9.45
N THR A 387 -13.77 -4.62 8.62
CA THR A 387 -14.68 -5.29 7.69
C THR A 387 -13.99 -5.38 6.33
N PRO A 388 -13.74 -6.59 5.79
CA PRO A 388 -13.11 -6.76 4.49
C PRO A 388 -14.02 -6.31 3.34
N SER A 389 -13.44 -6.12 2.15
CA SER A 389 -14.22 -5.86 0.95
C SER A 389 -15.08 -7.09 0.62
N SER A 390 -16.36 -6.87 0.33
CA SER A 390 -17.31 -7.96 0.09
C SER A 390 -17.06 -8.65 -1.24
N VAL A 391 -17.68 -9.83 -1.42
CA VAL A 391 -17.65 -10.59 -2.67
C VAL A 391 -18.03 -9.70 -3.87
N ARG A 392 -17.34 -9.91 -4.99
CA ARG A 392 -17.59 -9.26 -6.29
C ARG A 392 -17.82 -10.31 -7.35
N VAL A 393 -18.55 -9.93 -8.38
CA VAL A 393 -18.71 -10.73 -9.59
C VAL A 393 -17.54 -10.44 -10.52
N PHE A 394 -16.81 -11.48 -10.91
CA PHE A 394 -15.78 -11.42 -11.94
C PHE A 394 -16.29 -12.12 -13.20
N THR A 395 -16.29 -11.44 -14.35
CA THR A 395 -16.71 -12.04 -15.63
C THR A 395 -15.91 -13.31 -15.90
N GLY A 396 -16.60 -14.44 -16.08
CA GLY A 396 -15.98 -15.74 -16.36
C GLY A 396 -15.62 -16.58 -15.13
N TYR A 397 -15.96 -16.12 -13.91
CA TYR A 397 -15.69 -16.84 -12.67
C TYR A 397 -16.92 -16.88 -11.77
N ASP A 398 -17.15 -18.03 -11.13
CA ASP A 398 -18.18 -18.21 -10.11
C ASP A 398 -17.56 -18.09 -8.71
N TYR A 399 -18.29 -17.47 -7.79
CA TYR A 399 -17.89 -17.39 -6.40
C TYR A 399 -18.06 -18.74 -5.70
N VAL A 400 -17.04 -19.17 -4.98
CA VAL A 400 -17.03 -20.43 -4.23
C VAL A 400 -17.19 -20.18 -2.73
N ALA A 401 -16.24 -19.47 -2.12
CA ALA A 401 -16.20 -19.25 -0.68
C ALA A 401 -15.36 -18.02 -0.32
N THR A 402 -15.53 -17.55 0.91
CA THR A 402 -14.68 -16.55 1.57
C THR A 402 -13.95 -17.22 2.72
N THR A 403 -12.64 -17.01 2.78
CA THR A 403 -11.81 -17.42 3.91
C THR A 403 -11.17 -16.19 4.53
N THR A 404 -11.22 -16.07 5.84
CA THR A 404 -10.51 -15.03 6.60
C THR A 404 -9.25 -15.62 7.23
N LYS A 405 -8.13 -14.92 7.08
CA LYS A 405 -6.90 -15.19 7.83
C LYS A 405 -6.66 -14.00 8.74
N ALA A 406 -6.74 -14.21 10.06
CA ALA A 406 -6.44 -13.17 11.02
C ALA A 406 -4.95 -12.77 10.91
N VAL A 407 -4.68 -11.47 10.90
CA VAL A 407 -3.31 -10.95 11.01
C VAL A 407 -3.01 -10.81 12.50
N GLN A 408 -1.99 -11.51 12.98
CA GLN A 408 -1.56 -11.44 14.37
C GLN A 408 -1.08 -10.03 14.70
N GLY A 409 -1.65 -9.40 15.73
CA GLY A 409 -1.19 -8.11 16.24
C GLY A 409 0.17 -8.19 16.95
N PRO A 410 0.67 -7.10 17.54
CA PRO A 410 2.00 -7.06 18.19
C PRO A 410 2.12 -8.02 19.38
N TYR A 411 1.00 -8.49 19.93
CA TYR A 411 0.97 -9.47 21.00
C TYR A 411 0.45 -10.81 20.47
N PRO A 412 1.18 -11.93 20.67
CA PRO A 412 0.71 -13.27 20.34
C PRO A 412 -0.61 -13.64 21.04
N LYS A 413 -1.43 -14.47 20.40
CA LYS A 413 -2.59 -15.12 21.04
C LYS A 413 -2.14 -15.82 22.32
N GLY A 414 -2.91 -15.67 23.39
CA GLY A 414 -2.59 -16.21 24.72
C GLY A 414 -1.66 -15.32 25.56
N THR A 415 -1.26 -14.15 25.06
CA THR A 415 -0.53 -13.18 25.89
C THR A 415 -1.42 -12.72 27.03
N VAL A 416 -0.96 -12.88 28.28
CA VAL A 416 -1.69 -12.47 29.48
C VAL A 416 -1.15 -11.16 30.07
N TYR A 417 -2.05 -10.26 30.44
CA TYR A 417 -1.71 -9.10 31.25
C TYR A 417 -1.93 -9.41 32.72
N LEU A 418 -0.92 -9.10 33.54
CA LEU A 418 -0.93 -9.34 34.98
C LEU A 418 -1.07 -8.02 35.74
N ALA A 419 -1.91 -7.99 36.76
CA ALA A 419 -1.91 -6.95 37.79
C ALA A 419 -1.21 -7.48 39.04
N GLY A 420 -0.16 -6.78 39.48
CA GLY A 420 0.62 -7.13 40.66
C GLY A 420 0.22 -6.30 41.89
N THR A 421 0.22 -6.90 43.08
CA THR A 421 0.15 -6.19 44.37
C THR A 421 1.23 -6.74 45.30
N VAL A 422 1.95 -5.84 45.96
CA VAL A 422 2.94 -6.21 46.98
C VAL A 422 2.24 -6.30 48.34
N GLN A 423 2.31 -7.46 48.97
CA GLN A 423 1.87 -7.69 50.35
C GLN A 423 3.02 -8.31 51.14
N LYS A 424 3.50 -7.59 52.18
CA LYS A 424 4.48 -8.10 53.17
C LYS A 424 5.56 -8.98 52.52
N ASP A 425 6.31 -8.40 51.59
CA ASP A 425 7.44 -9.03 50.89
C ASP A 425 7.10 -10.10 49.84
N THR A 426 5.82 -10.29 49.50
CA THR A 426 5.37 -11.12 48.37
C THR A 426 4.66 -10.30 47.30
N VAL A 427 4.97 -10.54 46.03
CA VAL A 427 4.23 -9.96 44.90
C VAL A 427 3.19 -10.98 44.45
N GLN A 428 1.91 -10.64 44.60
CA GLN A 428 0.80 -11.43 44.07
C GLN A 428 0.40 -10.88 42.72
N TYR A 429 0.35 -11.73 41.70
CA TYR A 429 -0.10 -11.38 40.37
C TYR A 429 -1.47 -12.00 40.09
N LYS A 430 -2.35 -11.23 39.43
CA LYS A 430 -3.63 -11.72 38.90
C LYS A 430 -3.67 -11.48 37.39
N VAL A 431 -4.00 -12.50 36.62
CA VAL A 431 -4.33 -12.32 35.19
C VAL A 431 -5.58 -11.45 35.10
N ILE A 432 -5.47 -10.35 34.40
CA ILE A 432 -6.56 -9.40 34.17
C ILE A 432 -7.04 -9.39 32.73
N ARG A 433 -6.22 -9.83 31.78
CA ARG A 433 -6.57 -9.96 30.35
C ARG A 433 -5.78 -11.09 29.70
N GLU A 434 -6.35 -11.64 28.64
CA GLU A 434 -5.69 -12.55 27.70
C GLU A 434 -5.97 -12.07 26.28
N ILE A 435 -4.96 -12.04 25.42
CA ILE A 435 -5.10 -11.70 24.01
C ILE A 435 -5.73 -12.89 23.28
N VAL A 436 -6.89 -12.67 22.67
CA VAL A 436 -7.58 -13.64 21.81
C VAL A 436 -7.44 -13.26 20.34
N GLU A 437 -7.75 -14.18 19.44
CA GLU A 437 -7.89 -13.85 18.02
C GLU A 437 -9.13 -12.96 17.83
N ASN A 438 -9.02 -11.99 16.92
CA ASN A 438 -10.21 -11.35 16.37
C ASN A 438 -10.77 -12.29 15.30
N ASP A 439 -12.00 -12.76 15.51
CA ASP A 439 -12.76 -13.56 14.55
C ASP A 439 -13.18 -12.76 13.31
#